data_AF-A0A952VS67-F1
#
_entry.id   AF-A0A952VS67-F1
#
_cell.length_a   1.000
_cell.length_b   1.000
_cell.length_c   1.000
_cell.angle_alpha   90.00
_cell.angle_beta   90.00
_cell.angle_gamma   90.00
#
_symmetry.space_group_name_H-M   'P 1'
#
loop_
_entity.id
_entity.type
_entity.pdbx_description
1 polymer ?
#
loop_
_entity_poly.entity_id
_entity_poly.type
_entity_poly.pdbx_seq_one_letter_code
_entity_poly.pdbx_strand_id
1 'polypeptide(L)'
;MPDAESTHSDQLQSLKDEFRRHLETFYARLKLAPPYESVEKAIRTLTTLMHALPKDEQGRIISDPTLRWQQFRSAFDTSGLANKHHGIIAGLAHNRSALNLPAEYDHFLSLFISQEQT
;
A
#
# COMPACT_ATOMS: atom_id res chain seq x y z
N MET A 1 28.96 -2.56 -18.94
CA MET A 1 27.60 -3.13 -19.02
C MET A 1 26.73 -2.43 -17.96
N PRO A 2 26.03 -1.32 -18.28
CA PRO A 2 25.29 -0.52 -17.28
C PRO A 2 23.76 -0.49 -17.48
N ASP A 3 23.09 -1.61 -17.80
CA ASP A 3 21.65 -1.60 -18.13
C ASP A 3 20.74 -2.25 -17.05
N ALA A 4 21.27 -3.12 -16.21
CA ALA A 4 20.45 -3.85 -15.23
C ALA A 4 20.07 -3.02 -14.00
N GLU A 5 20.94 -2.09 -13.58
CA GLU A 5 20.71 -1.31 -12.33
C GLU A 5 19.78 -0.11 -12.54
N SER A 6 19.80 0.47 -13.74
CA SER A 6 18.92 1.57 -14.14
C SER A 6 17.47 1.09 -14.28
N THR A 7 17.25 -0.07 -14.92
CA THR A 7 15.93 -0.67 -15.11
C THR A 7 15.25 -0.97 -13.77
N HIS A 8 16.01 -1.52 -12.82
CA HIS A 8 15.48 -1.87 -11.50
C HIS A 8 15.07 -0.63 -10.69
N SER A 9 15.84 0.44 -10.78
CA SER A 9 15.51 1.71 -10.12
C SER A 9 14.24 2.34 -10.70
N ASP A 10 14.05 2.24 -12.02
CA ASP A 10 12.84 2.71 -12.73
C ASP A 10 11.59 1.89 -12.34
N GLN A 11 11.72 0.57 -12.24
CA GLN A 11 10.64 -0.31 -11.78
C GLN A 11 10.23 -0.02 -10.33
N LEU A 12 11.20 0.24 -9.45
CA LEU A 12 10.91 0.60 -8.06
C LEU A 12 10.24 1.98 -7.98
N GLN A 13 10.62 2.94 -8.82
CA GLN A 13 9.91 4.22 -8.92
C GLN A 13 8.47 4.03 -9.40
N SER A 14 8.26 3.20 -10.42
CA SER A 14 6.93 2.86 -10.91
C SER A 14 6.06 2.23 -9.82
N LEU A 15 6.63 1.32 -9.02
CA LEU A 15 5.94 0.69 -7.89
C LEU A 15 5.53 1.70 -6.81
N LYS A 16 6.38 2.69 -6.52
CA LYS A 16 6.09 3.76 -5.56
C LYS A 16 4.96 4.68 -6.05
N ASP A 17 4.98 5.04 -7.33
CA ASP A 17 3.93 5.85 -7.94
C ASP A 17 2.59 5.10 -7.97
N GLU A 18 2.62 3.81 -8.32
CA GLU A 18 1.46 2.92 -8.25
C GLU A 18 0.88 2.87 -6.83
N PHE A 19 1.73 2.64 -5.82
CA PHE A 19 1.29 2.63 -4.42
C PHE A 19 0.65 3.97 -4.03
N ARG A 20 1.25 5.10 -4.39
CA ARG A 20 0.71 6.43 -4.13
C ARG A 20 -0.69 6.60 -4.75
N ARG A 21 -0.86 6.24 -6.03
CA ARG A 21 -2.16 6.31 -6.72
C ARG A 21 -3.21 5.41 -6.05
N HIS A 22 -2.83 4.23 -5.57
CA HIS A 22 -3.72 3.36 -4.81
C HIS A 22 -4.17 4.04 -3.51
N LEU A 23 -3.26 4.68 -2.77
CA LEU A 23 -3.62 5.42 -1.56
C LEU A 23 -4.57 6.58 -1.89
N GLU A 24 -4.26 7.39 -2.90
CA GLU A 24 -5.12 8.49 -3.33
C GLU A 24 -6.52 8.01 -3.72
N THR A 25 -6.61 6.92 -4.49
CA THR A 25 -7.87 6.31 -4.90
C THR A 25 -8.64 5.76 -3.69
N PHE A 26 -7.95 5.08 -2.78
CA PHE A 26 -8.54 4.50 -1.58
C PHE A 26 -9.16 5.59 -0.70
N TYR A 27 -8.38 6.62 -0.35
CA TYR A 27 -8.87 7.74 0.47
C TYR A 27 -9.98 8.53 -0.23
N ALA A 28 -9.85 8.78 -1.54
CA ALA A 28 -10.89 9.45 -2.31
C ALA A 28 -12.22 8.68 -2.31
N ARG A 29 -12.18 7.35 -2.45
CA ARG A 29 -13.38 6.49 -2.39
C ARG A 29 -14.01 6.48 -1.01
N LEU A 30 -13.19 6.53 0.04
CA LEU A 30 -13.65 6.67 1.42
C LEU A 30 -14.14 8.09 1.75
N LYS A 31 -14.05 9.04 0.81
CA LYS A 31 -14.34 10.47 1.01
C LYS A 31 -13.51 11.08 2.16
N LEU A 32 -12.29 10.60 2.33
CA LEU A 32 -11.34 11.06 3.33
C LEU A 32 -10.19 11.79 2.65
N ALA A 33 -9.63 12.79 3.34
CA ALA A 33 -8.41 13.43 2.89
C ALA A 33 -7.22 12.51 3.21
N PRO A 34 -6.40 12.12 2.22
CA PRO A 34 -5.21 11.33 2.48
C PRO A 34 -4.22 12.13 3.36
N PRO A 35 -3.78 11.60 4.51
CA PRO A 35 -2.81 12.27 5.36
C PRO A 35 -1.43 12.27 4.69
N TYR A 36 -1.06 13.38 4.06
CA TYR A 36 0.15 13.51 3.23
C TYR A 36 1.41 12.96 3.93
N GLU A 37 1.65 13.34 5.19
CA GLU A 37 2.83 12.86 5.93
C GLU A 37 2.85 11.34 6.11
N SER A 38 1.70 10.72 6.37
CA SER A 38 1.62 9.27 6.56
C SER A 38 1.74 8.53 5.22
N VAL A 39 1.20 9.10 4.14
CA VAL A 39 1.38 8.61 2.76
C VAL A 39 2.85 8.63 2.36
N GLU A 40 3.53 9.76 2.54
CA GLU A 40 4.96 9.90 2.24
C GLU A 40 5.79 8.91 3.07
N LYS A 41 5.45 8.73 4.35
CA LYS A 41 6.09 7.74 5.22
C LYS A 41 5.88 6.32 4.69
N ALA A 42 4.68 5.95 4.25
CA ALA A 42 4.41 4.64 3.69
C ALA A 42 5.22 4.38 2.42
N ILE A 43 5.32 5.36 1.52
CA ILE A 43 6.12 5.26 0.30
C ILE A 43 7.61 5.07 0.64
N ARG A 44 8.12 5.81 1.65
CA ARG A 44 9.49 5.63 2.15
C ARG A 44 9.68 4.24 2.75
N THR A 45 8.76 3.78 3.59
CA THR A 45 8.81 2.43 4.17
C THR A 45 8.80 1.35 3.10
N LEU A 46 7.94 1.44 2.10
CA LEU A 46 7.92 0.51 0.96
C LEU A 46 9.29 0.47 0.28
N THR A 47 9.88 1.63 0.01
CA THR A 47 11.21 1.73 -0.61
C THR A 47 12.27 1.04 0.25
N THR A 48 12.27 1.26 1.57
CA THR A 48 13.21 0.60 2.49
C THR A 48 13.00 -0.92 2.53
N LEU A 49 11.75 -1.39 2.56
CA LEU A 49 11.42 -2.81 2.53
C LEU A 49 11.89 -3.46 1.22
N MET A 50 11.70 -2.80 0.08
CA MET A 50 12.19 -3.27 -1.22
C MET A 50 13.71 -3.32 -1.28
N HIS A 51 14.39 -2.25 -0.86
CA HIS A 51 15.86 -2.20 -0.84
C HIS A 51 16.49 -3.21 0.12
N ALA A 52 15.79 -3.60 1.19
CA ALA A 52 16.25 -4.62 2.12
C ALA A 52 16.17 -6.04 1.52
N LEU A 53 15.36 -6.25 0.48
CA LEU A 53 15.18 -7.53 -0.18
C LEU A 53 16.23 -7.75 -1.28
N PRO A 54 16.61 -9.01 -1.56
CA PRO A 54 17.51 -9.31 -2.67
C PRO A 54 16.87 -8.95 -4.03
N LYS A 55 17.70 -8.61 -5.02
CA LYS A 55 17.25 -8.17 -6.36
C LYS A 55 16.33 -9.20 -7.05
N ASP A 56 16.55 -10.49 -6.82
CA ASP A 56 15.68 -11.57 -7.31
C ASP A 56 14.25 -11.44 -6.76
N GLU A 57 14.12 -11.29 -5.45
CA GLU A 57 12.81 -11.13 -4.80
C GLU A 57 12.14 -9.82 -5.22
N GLN A 58 12.90 -8.73 -5.36
CA GLN A 58 12.36 -7.47 -5.88
C GLN A 58 11.77 -7.65 -7.28
N GLY A 59 12.46 -8.34 -8.19
CA GLY A 59 11.94 -8.66 -9.51
C GLY A 59 10.69 -9.54 -9.49
N ARG A 60 10.63 -10.51 -8.56
CA ARG A 60 9.43 -11.35 -8.34
C ARG A 60 8.25 -10.51 -7.85
N ILE A 61 8.48 -9.61 -6.88
CA ILE A 61 7.46 -8.70 -6.37
C ILE A 61 6.97 -7.80 -7.49
N ILE A 62 7.86 -7.13 -8.24
CA ILE A 62 7.46 -6.25 -9.35
C ILE A 62 6.60 -7.00 -10.39
N SER A 63 6.93 -8.26 -10.65
CA SER A 63 6.19 -9.08 -11.63
C SER A 63 4.87 -9.62 -11.07
N ASP A 64 4.82 -9.97 -9.78
CA ASP A 64 3.67 -10.62 -9.16
C ASP A 64 2.75 -9.60 -8.43
N PRO A 65 1.51 -9.39 -8.89
CA PRO A 65 0.60 -8.42 -8.28
C PRO A 65 0.22 -8.76 -6.84
N THR A 66 0.13 -10.05 -6.50
CA THR A 66 -0.22 -10.49 -5.14
C THR A 66 0.89 -10.13 -4.16
N LEU A 67 2.15 -10.33 -4.55
CA LEU A 67 3.30 -9.91 -3.76
C LEU A 67 3.38 -8.39 -3.62
N ARG A 68 3.08 -7.61 -4.67
CA ARG A 68 3.02 -6.13 -4.59
C ARG A 68 2.03 -5.67 -3.54
N TRP A 69 0.81 -6.20 -3.59
CA TRP A 69 -0.23 -5.86 -2.63
C TRP A 69 0.16 -6.21 -1.19
N GLN A 70 0.90 -7.30 -0.97
CA GLN A 70 1.45 -7.61 0.36
C GLN A 70 2.47 -6.57 0.83
N GLN A 71 3.35 -6.10 -0.06
CA GLN A 71 4.34 -5.07 0.27
C GLN A 71 3.68 -3.72 0.54
N PHE A 72 2.66 -3.37 -0.25
CA PHE A 72 1.83 -2.19 -0.03
C PHE A 72 1.14 -2.25 1.33
N ARG A 73 0.54 -3.40 1.67
CA ARG A 73 -0.13 -3.63 2.95
C ARG A 73 0.84 -3.48 4.13
N SER A 74 2.01 -4.09 4.06
CA SER A 74 3.04 -4.00 5.10
C SER A 74 3.54 -2.56 5.28
N ALA A 75 3.79 -1.84 4.19
CA ALA A 75 4.19 -0.44 4.23
C ALA A 75 3.09 0.47 4.79
N PHE A 76 1.83 0.20 4.41
CA PHE A 76 0.66 0.91 4.92
C PHE A 76 0.51 0.76 6.43
N ASP A 77 0.55 -0.47 6.94
CA ASP A 77 0.49 -0.77 8.37
C ASP A 77 1.63 -0.09 9.15
N THR A 78 2.88 -0.34 8.73
CA THR A 78 4.10 0.17 9.39
C THR A 78 4.16 1.71 9.41
N SER A 79 3.64 2.37 8.37
CA SER A 79 3.58 3.83 8.33
C SER A 79 2.67 4.44 9.40
N GLY A 80 1.68 3.67 9.87
CA GLY A 80 0.63 4.11 10.78
C GLY A 80 -0.63 4.64 10.08
N LEU A 81 -0.74 4.47 8.75
CA LEU A 81 -1.97 4.81 8.01
C LEU A 81 -3.18 4.02 8.51
N ALA A 82 -2.99 2.76 8.93
CA ALA A 82 -4.04 1.93 9.50
C ALA A 82 -4.62 2.48 10.82
N ASN A 83 -3.83 3.26 11.56
CA ASN A 83 -4.29 3.95 12.78
C ASN A 83 -5.01 5.27 12.48
N LYS A 84 -4.85 5.83 11.27
CA LYS A 84 -5.52 7.06 10.86
C LYS A 84 -6.93 6.74 10.37
N HIS A 85 -7.91 7.50 10.87
CA HIS A 85 -9.31 7.32 10.52
C HIS A 85 -9.86 5.92 10.80
N HIS A 86 -9.22 5.15 11.70
CA HIS A 86 -9.56 3.75 11.97
C HIS A 86 -11.05 3.54 12.21
N GLY A 87 -11.67 4.28 13.14
CA GLY A 87 -13.09 4.10 13.45
C GLY A 87 -14.02 4.36 12.25
N ILE A 88 -13.66 5.31 11.38
CA ILE A 88 -14.44 5.60 10.18
C ILE A 88 -14.26 4.48 9.16
N ILE A 89 -13.01 4.09 8.90
CA ILE A 89 -12.69 3.09 7.88
C ILE A 89 -13.15 1.70 8.29
N ALA A 90 -13.03 1.31 9.56
CA ALA A 90 -13.54 0.05 10.10
C ALA A 90 -15.06 -0.05 9.94
N GLY A 91 -15.80 1.02 10.28
CA GLY A 91 -17.25 1.07 10.06
C GLY A 91 -17.64 0.99 8.58
N LEU A 92 -16.85 1.62 7.70
CA LEU A 92 -17.03 1.53 6.25
C LEU A 92 -16.64 0.17 5.68
N ALA A 93 -15.62 -0.48 6.23
CA ALA A 93 -15.15 -1.80 5.82
C ALA A 93 -16.21 -2.88 6.12
N HIS A 94 -16.93 -2.73 7.24
CA HIS A 94 -18.11 -3.56 7.54
C HIS A 94 -19.20 -3.42 6.44
N ASN A 95 -19.30 -2.24 5.82
CA ASN A 95 -20.18 -1.95 4.69
C ASN A 95 -19.41 -1.89 3.36
N ARG A 96 -18.49 -2.84 3.12
CA ARG A 96 -17.68 -2.95 1.88
C ARG A 96 -18.51 -2.73 0.60
N SER A 97 -19.70 -3.32 0.52
CA SER A 97 -20.57 -3.21 -0.66
C SER A 97 -20.96 -1.78 -1.01
N ALA A 98 -21.02 -0.87 -0.03
CA ALA A 98 -21.33 0.55 -0.25
C ALA A 98 -20.15 1.31 -0.87
N LEU A 99 -18.92 0.86 -0.61
CA LEU A 99 -17.70 1.54 -1.02
C LEU A 99 -17.40 1.41 -2.52
N ASN A 100 -18.00 0.44 -3.22
CA ASN A 100 -17.75 0.18 -4.64
C ASN A 100 -16.25 0.14 -4.98
N LEU A 101 -15.44 -0.41 -4.06
CA LEU A 101 -14.00 -0.58 -4.24
C LEU A 101 -13.68 -1.95 -4.86
N PRO A 102 -12.65 -2.04 -5.71
CA PRO A 102 -12.15 -3.32 -6.22
C PRO A 102 -11.76 -4.26 -5.08
N ALA A 103 -11.86 -5.57 -5.33
CA ALA A 103 -11.54 -6.59 -4.33
C ALA A 103 -10.08 -6.55 -3.87
N GLU A 104 -9.16 -5.99 -4.65
CA GLU A 104 -7.75 -5.86 -4.28
C GLU A 104 -7.56 -4.92 -3.07
N TYR A 105 -8.40 -3.90 -2.90
CA TYR A 105 -8.32 -3.00 -1.75
C TYR A 105 -8.77 -3.65 -0.44
N ASP A 106 -9.31 -4.88 -0.50
CA ASP A 106 -9.60 -5.69 0.68
C ASP A 106 -8.32 -5.94 1.50
N HIS A 107 -7.14 -5.99 0.85
CA HIS A 107 -5.85 -6.07 1.54
C HIS A 107 -5.64 -4.92 2.54
N PHE A 108 -6.08 -3.71 2.21
CA PHE A 108 -6.05 -2.55 3.12
C PHE A 108 -7.20 -2.58 4.12
N LEU A 109 -8.43 -2.85 3.66
CA LEU A 109 -9.61 -2.88 4.54
C LEU A 109 -9.46 -3.92 5.66
N SER A 110 -8.87 -5.08 5.35
CA SER A 110 -8.55 -6.13 6.33
C SER A 110 -7.71 -5.62 7.50
N LEU A 111 -6.82 -4.64 7.30
CA LEU A 111 -6.03 -4.05 8.39
C LEU A 111 -6.91 -3.31 9.42
N PHE A 112 -8.03 -2.74 8.99
CA PHE A 112 -8.95 -2.00 9.86
C PHE A 112 -9.95 -2.91 10.57
N ILE A 113 -10.31 -4.04 9.96
CA ILE A 113 -11.19 -5.04 10.59
C ILE A 113 -10.41 -5.88 11.61
N SER A 114 -9.13 -6.17 11.34
CA SER A 114 -8.32 -7.06 12.18
C SER A 114 -7.82 -6.41 13.49
N GLN A 115 -7.93 -5.09 13.65
CA GLN A 115 -7.52 -4.37 14.86
C GLN A 115 -8.65 -4.28 15.92
N GLU A 116 -9.82 -4.92 15.69
CA GLU A 116 -10.94 -4.97 16.64
C GLU A 116 -10.73 -6.00 17.79
N GLN A 117 -9.52 -6.53 17.95
CA GLN A 117 -9.15 -7.46 19.04
C GLN A 117 -7.87 -7.01 19.75
N THR A 118 -7.98 -6.04 20.66
CA THR A 118 -7.05 -5.86 21.80
C THR A 118 -7.77 -5.14 22.92
#